data_AF-A0A2V5QZ17-F1
#
_entry.id   AF-A0A2V5QZ17-F1
#
_cell.length_a   1.000
_cell.length_b   1.000
_cell.length_c   1.000
_cell.angle_alpha   90.00
_cell.angle_beta   90.00
_cell.angle_gamma   90.00
#
_symmetry.space_group_name_H-M   'P 1'
#
loop_
_entity.id
_entity.type
_entity.pdbx_description
1 polymer ?
#
loop_
_entity_poly.entity_id
_entity_poly.type
_entity_poly.pdbx_seq_one_letter_code
_entity_poly.pdbx_strand_id
1 'polypeptide(L)'
;MTSLAIEELPAVIKADVEEYLENHPRSPAARLRPRMGMAGDIWLAFIGPEVRDGASGLGQTPRDALRDFNRHFMEPLISSNGSEPA
;
A
#
# COMPACT_ATOMS: atom_id res chain seq x y z
N MET A 1 -13.05 0.49 -9.07
CA MET A 1 -11.92 1.28 -8.56
C MET A 1 -10.76 1.09 -9.52
N THR A 2 -10.25 2.16 -10.14
CA THR A 2 -9.06 2.09 -10.99
C THR A 2 -7.81 2.10 -10.10
N SER A 3 -6.87 1.20 -10.39
CA SER A 3 -5.57 1.17 -9.71
C SER A 3 -4.47 1.22 -10.76
N LEU A 4 -3.42 1.97 -10.48
CA LEU A 4 -2.30 2.23 -11.37
C LEU A 4 -1.02 1.71 -10.72
N ALA A 5 -0.08 1.22 -11.52
CA ALA A 5 1.29 1.07 -11.02
C ALA A 5 1.88 2.47 -10.70
N ILE A 6 2.89 2.52 -9.83
CA ILE A 6 3.53 3.79 -9.45
C ILE A 6 4.08 4.51 -10.68
N GLU A 7 4.64 3.75 -11.63
CA GLU A 7 5.17 4.24 -12.89
C GLU A 7 4.12 4.92 -13.79
N GLU A 8 2.85 4.52 -13.65
CA GLU A 8 1.69 4.99 -14.43
C GLU A 8 0.96 6.17 -13.76
N LEU A 9 1.41 6.58 -12.56
CA LEU A 9 0.82 7.73 -11.88
C LEU A 9 1.11 9.05 -12.62
N PRO A 10 0.23 10.06 -12.44
CA PRO A 10 0.52 11.41 -12.92
C PRO A 10 1.89 11.89 -12.42
N ALA A 11 2.64 12.60 -13.27
CA ALA A 11 4.06 12.92 -13.03
C ALA A 11 4.34 13.56 -11.67
N VAL A 12 3.48 14.47 -11.22
CA VAL A 12 3.60 15.14 -9.90
C VAL A 12 3.48 14.14 -8.75
N ILE A 13 2.48 13.25 -8.82
CA ILE A 13 2.22 12.23 -7.80
C ILE A 13 3.34 11.18 -7.81
N LYS A 14 3.76 10.75 -9.01
CA LYS A 14 4.85 9.80 -9.16
C LYS A 14 6.14 10.33 -8.52
N ALA A 15 6.51 11.58 -8.82
CA ALA A 15 7.72 12.17 -8.25
C ALA A 15 7.69 12.20 -6.71
N ASP A 16 6.56 12.58 -6.13
CA ASP A 16 6.37 12.59 -4.66
C ASP A 16 6.46 11.19 -4.03
N VAL A 17 5.88 10.19 -4.71
CA VAL A 17 5.95 8.78 -4.31
C VAL A 17 7.38 8.25 -4.43
N GLU A 18 8.06 8.46 -5.55
CA GLU A 18 9.42 7.97 -5.75
C GLU A 18 10.39 8.58 -4.75
N GLU A 19 10.32 9.89 -4.50
CA GLU A 19 11.13 10.54 -3.47
C GLU A 19 10.89 9.87 -2.10
N TYR A 20 9.65 9.50 -1.77
CA TYR A 20 9.37 8.77 -0.53
C TYR A 20 10.03 7.38 -0.52
N LEU A 21 9.94 6.61 -1.61
CA LEU A 21 10.53 5.27 -1.71
C LEU A 21 12.06 5.31 -1.67
N GLU A 22 12.67 6.28 -2.34
CA GLU A 22 14.12 6.52 -2.34
C GLU A 22 14.64 6.86 -0.93
N ASN A 23 13.87 7.63 -0.16
CA ASN A 23 14.20 7.93 1.24
C ASN A 23 13.95 6.74 2.20
N HIS A 24 13.18 5.73 1.78
CA HIS A 24 12.84 4.56 2.58
C HIS A 24 13.15 3.23 1.86
N PRO A 25 14.40 3.00 1.41
CA PRO A 25 14.74 1.92 0.48
C PRO A 25 14.59 0.51 1.08
N ARG A 26 14.53 0.40 2.42
CA ARG A 26 14.34 -0.87 3.14
C ARG A 26 12.88 -1.15 3.50
N SER A 27 11.96 -0.24 3.16
CA SER A 27 10.55 -0.40 3.46
C SER A 27 9.89 -1.46 2.56
N PRO A 28 8.82 -2.13 3.03
CA PRO A 28 8.00 -3.00 2.20
C PRO A 28 7.52 -2.32 0.91
N ALA A 29 7.07 -1.07 0.97
CA ALA A 29 6.62 -0.30 -0.18
C ALA A 29 7.73 -0.11 -1.23
N ALA A 30 8.97 0.19 -0.82
CA ALA A 30 10.08 0.36 -1.75
C ALA A 30 10.47 -0.94 -2.46
N ARG A 31 10.26 -2.09 -1.80
CA ARG A 31 10.59 -3.42 -2.33
C ARG A 31 9.49 -4.01 -3.19
N LEU A 32 8.24 -3.86 -2.76
CA LEU A 32 7.07 -4.49 -3.36
C LEU A 32 6.38 -3.59 -4.38
N ARG A 33 6.60 -2.27 -4.30
CA ARG A 33 6.04 -1.25 -5.20
C ARG A 33 4.52 -1.43 -5.40
N PRO A 34 3.70 -1.17 -4.35
CA PRO A 34 2.26 -1.40 -4.37
C PRO A 34 1.57 -0.62 -5.49
N ARG A 35 0.47 -1.18 -6.01
CA ARG A 35 -0.44 -0.44 -6.88
C ARG A 35 -1.12 0.65 -6.05
N MET A 36 -1.34 1.78 -6.70
CA MET A 36 -1.94 2.97 -6.12
C MET A 36 -3.33 3.17 -6.70
N GLY A 37 -4.32 3.38 -5.85
CA GLY A 37 -5.69 3.69 -6.25
C GLY A 37 -6.27 4.79 -5.39
N MET A 38 -7.42 5.32 -5.81
CA MET A 38 -8.22 6.22 -5.00
C MET A 38 -9.65 5.70 -4.84
N ALA A 39 -10.17 5.84 -3.63
CA ALA A 39 -11.55 5.60 -3.28
C ALA A 39 -12.12 6.88 -2.64
N GLY A 40 -12.84 7.69 -3.43
CA GLY A 40 -13.17 9.06 -3.05
C GLY A 40 -11.89 9.89 -2.89
N ASP A 41 -11.71 10.50 -1.73
CA ASP A 41 -10.54 11.30 -1.36
C ASP A 41 -9.45 10.48 -0.63
N ILE A 42 -9.63 9.16 -0.51
CA ILE A 42 -8.68 8.27 0.17
C ILE A 42 -7.78 7.58 -0.84
N TRP A 43 -6.48 7.73 -0.64
CA TRP A 43 -5.44 6.95 -1.32
C TRP A 43 -5.32 5.55 -0.73
N LEU A 44 -5.11 4.58 -1.61
CA LEU A 44 -4.97 3.18 -1.28
C LEU A 44 -3.71 2.62 -1.94
N ALA A 45 -2.84 2.01 -1.15
CA ALA A 45 -1.66 1.28 -1.60
C ALA A 45 -1.88 -0.21 -1.31
N PHE A 46 -1.76 -1.08 -2.30
CA PHE A 46 -1.99 -2.52 -2.10
C PHE A 46 -1.18 -3.40 -3.04
N ILE A 47 -0.96 -4.64 -2.62
CA ILE A 47 -0.35 -5.71 -3.43
C ILE A 47 -1.36 -6.84 -3.56
N GLY A 48 -1.68 -7.25 -4.78
CA GLY A 48 -2.58 -8.37 -5.07
C GLY A 48 -3.58 -8.07 -6.19
N PRO A 49 -4.27 -9.10 -6.71
CA PRO A 49 -5.34 -8.92 -7.69
C PRO A 49 -6.54 -8.15 -7.10
N GLU A 50 -6.73 -8.24 -5.78
CA GLU A 50 -7.83 -7.63 -5.04
C GLU A 50 -7.35 -7.08 -3.69
N VAL A 51 -7.98 -6.00 -3.22
CA VAL A 51 -7.65 -5.34 -1.93
C VAL A 51 -7.97 -6.25 -0.72
N ARG A 52 -8.89 -7.20 -0.87
CA ARG A 52 -9.47 -8.00 0.23
C ARG A 52 -8.59 -9.15 0.74
N ASP A 53 -7.60 -9.57 -0.04
CA ASP A 53 -6.73 -10.72 0.28
C ASP A 53 -5.24 -10.32 0.39
N GLY A 54 -4.94 -9.02 0.39
CA GLY A 54 -3.58 -8.49 0.38
C GLY A 54 -3.28 -7.52 1.52
N ALA A 55 -1.99 -7.27 1.75
CA ALA A 55 -1.59 -6.13 2.57
C ALA A 55 -1.99 -4.83 1.87
N SER A 56 -2.64 -3.93 2.60
CA SER A 56 -3.09 -2.64 2.10
C SER A 56 -2.74 -1.52 3.07
N GLY A 57 -2.56 -0.31 2.55
CA GLY A 57 -2.43 0.91 3.33
C GLY A 57 -3.36 2.00 2.81
N LEU A 58 -3.85 2.83 3.74
CA LEU A 58 -4.78 3.92 3.47
C LEU A 58 -4.19 5.28 3.88
N GLY A 59 -4.56 6.34 3.16
CA GLY A 59 -4.08 7.69 3.47
C GLY A 59 -4.84 8.81 2.79
N GLN A 60 -4.71 10.04 3.31
CA GLN A 60 -5.20 11.25 2.64
C GLN A 60 -4.29 11.66 1.48
N THR A 61 -3.04 11.18 1.50
CA THR A 61 -2.04 11.42 0.47
C THR A 61 -1.44 10.09 0.00
N PRO A 62 -0.82 10.06 -1.19
CA PRO A 62 -0.08 8.88 -1.66
C PRO A 62 0.95 8.40 -0.63
N ARG A 63 1.68 9.32 0.00
CA ARG A 63 2.69 9.03 1.03
C ARG A 63 2.08 8.45 2.29
N ASP A 64 0.94 8.96 2.74
CA ASP A 64 0.25 8.42 3.90
C ASP A 64 -0.17 6.96 3.67
N ALA A 65 -0.69 6.65 2.48
CA ALA A 65 -1.07 5.29 2.11
C ALA A 65 0.15 4.34 2.10
N LEU A 66 1.30 4.79 1.59
CA LEU A 66 2.54 4.00 1.62
C LEU A 66 3.09 3.82 3.04
N ARG A 67 3.03 4.85 3.89
CA ARG A 67 3.41 4.76 5.29
C ARG A 67 2.53 3.77 6.04
N ASP A 68 1.24 3.81 5.79
CA ASP A 68 0.27 2.90 6.40
C ASP A 68 0.46 1.46 5.89
N PHE A 69 0.74 1.27 4.60
CA PHE A 69 1.08 -0.02 4.01
C PHE A 69 2.34 -0.60 4.67
N ASN A 70 3.38 0.21 4.83
CA ASN A 70 4.63 -0.18 5.48
C ASN A 70 4.41 -0.66 6.92
N ARG A 71 3.52 -0.01 7.66
CA ARG A 71 3.16 -0.38 9.03
C ARG A 71 2.45 -1.74 9.07
N HIS A 72 1.39 -1.92 8.29
CA HIS A 72 0.62 -3.16 8.29
C HIS A 72 1.40 -4.37 7.76
N PHE A 73 2.37 -4.16 6.86
CA PHE A 73 3.26 -5.23 6.38
C PHE A 73 4.30 -5.66 7.43
N MET A 74 4.59 -4.80 8.41
CA MET A 74 5.49 -5.09 9.53
C MET A 74 4.76 -5.65 10.76
N GLU A 75 3.43 -5.56 10.81
CA GLU A 75 2.65 -6.25 11.82
C GLU A 75 2.66 -7.75 11.52
N PRO A 76 3.01 -8.61 12.50
CA PRO A 76 2.84 -10.04 12.31
C PRO A 76 1.38 -10.26 11.94
N LEU A 77 1.14 -10.97 10.84
CA LEU A 77 -0.18 -11.49 10.51
C LEU A 77 -0.60 -12.36 11.70
N ILE A 78 -1.28 -11.78 12.69
CA ILE A 78 -2.02 -12.55 13.68
C ILE A 78 -3.17 -13.12 12.86
N SER A 79 -2.87 -14.25 12.23
CA SER A 79 -3.84 -15.11 11.59
C SER A 79 -4.76 -15.56 12.72
N SER A 80 -5.79 -14.75 13.00
CA SER A 80 -6.98 -15.21 13.72
C SER A 80 -7.77 -16.07 12.74
N ASN A 81 -7.14 -17.12 12.20
CA ASN A 81 -7.88 -18.22 11.65
C ASN A 81 -8.38 -18.97 12.87
N GLY A 82 -9.65 -18.68 13.20
CA GLY A 82 -10.32 -19.10 14.41
C GLY A 82 -10.03 -20.56 14.73
N SER A 83 -9.65 -20.78 15.99
CA SER A 83 -9.86 -22.07 16.62
C SER A 83 -11.36 -22.37 16.56
N GLU A 84 -11.76 -23.30 15.70
CA GLU A 84 -13.00 -24.04 15.91
C GLU A 84 -12.66 -25.20 16.85
N PRO A 85 -13.16 -25.22 18.11
CA PRO A 85 -13.08 -26.41 18.93
C PRO A 85 -14.09 -27.44 18.40
N ALA A 86 -13.59 -28.63 18.04
CA ALA A 86 -14.40 -29.84 17.91
C ALA A 86 -14.33 -30.65 19.21
#